data_AF-A0A7Y5BIG0-F1
#
_entry.id   AF-A0A7Y5BIG0-F1
#
_cell.length_a   1.000
_cell.length_b   1.000
_cell.length_c   1.000
_cell.angle_alpha   90.00
_cell.angle_beta   90.00
_cell.angle_gamma   90.00
#
_symmetry.space_group_name_H-M   'P 1'
#
loop_
_entity.id
_entity.type
_entity.pdbx_description
1 polymer ?
#
loop_
_entity_poly.entity_id
_entity_poly.type
_entity_poly.pdbx_seq_one_letter_code
_entity_poly.pdbx_strand_id
1 'polypeptide(L)'
;PSILIPTVPSEMIPNGRTKRPPKDRYNAIQSFLYALLYKSVFQAIVIVGLEPSLGFFHTPRSSGDPLVLDLMELFRTALCDIPLIGSVNRQFWNIQEDFEVTKEKVWLSLEGRKKAIKIYEERLNDSWKHPVTNYSLSYYRMIELETRFLEKEWSDSAGLFARARLR
;
A
#
# COMPACT_ATOMS: atom_id res chain seq x y z
N PRO A 1 5.85 -3.90 -23.13
CA PRO A 1 5.28 -5.09 -22.45
C PRO A 1 4.18 -4.67 -21.46
N SER A 2 2.95 -5.17 -21.62
CA SER A 2 1.91 -4.99 -20.61
C SER A 2 2.29 -5.75 -19.34
N ILE A 3 2.18 -5.10 -18.17
CA ILE A 3 2.45 -5.73 -16.87
C ILE A 3 1.37 -6.78 -16.55
N LEU A 4 0.16 -6.61 -17.10
CA LEU A 4 -0.92 -7.59 -17.04
C LEU A 4 -0.81 -8.57 -18.20
N ILE A 5 -1.02 -9.85 -17.91
CA ILE A 5 -0.97 -10.91 -18.94
C ILE A 5 -2.19 -10.85 -19.86
N PRO A 6 -2.08 -11.29 -21.14
CA PRO A 6 -3.18 -11.19 -22.11
C PRO A 6 -4.46 -11.96 -21.75
N THR A 7 -4.37 -12.93 -20.84
CA THR A 7 -5.50 -13.75 -20.38
C THR A 7 -6.30 -13.10 -19.24
N VAL A 8 -5.90 -11.93 -18.75
CA VAL A 8 -6.66 -11.17 -17.76
C VAL A 8 -8.00 -10.74 -18.37
N PRO A 9 -9.14 -10.98 -17.71
CA PRO A 9 -10.44 -10.52 -18.17
C PRO A 9 -10.47 -8.99 -18.36
N SER A 10 -11.16 -8.52 -19.39
CA SER A 10 -11.19 -7.09 -19.75
C SER A 10 -11.75 -6.21 -18.64
N GLU A 11 -12.65 -6.74 -17.81
CA GLU A 11 -13.25 -6.05 -16.66
C GLU A 11 -12.26 -5.78 -15.51
N MET A 12 -11.10 -6.42 -15.52
CA MET A 12 -10.01 -6.24 -14.56
C MET A 12 -8.90 -5.32 -15.08
N ILE A 13 -8.99 -4.85 -16.33
CA ILE A 13 -8.02 -3.94 -16.93
C ILE A 13 -8.43 -2.50 -16.60
N PRO A 14 -7.64 -1.74 -15.82
CA PRO A 14 -7.96 -0.35 -15.49
C PRO A 14 -7.73 0.59 -16.67
N ASN A 15 -8.54 1.65 -16.76
CA ASN A 15 -8.30 2.80 -17.65
C ASN A 15 -7.86 4.01 -16.83
N GLY A 16 -6.63 3.94 -16.30
CA GLY A 16 -6.08 4.97 -15.40
C GLY A 16 -6.56 4.84 -13.94
N ARG A 17 -6.11 5.76 -13.07
CA ARG A 17 -6.41 5.72 -11.63
C ARG A 17 -7.70 6.48 -11.31
N THR A 18 -8.66 5.81 -10.67
CA THR A 18 -9.93 6.39 -10.18
C THR A 18 -10.10 6.10 -8.69
N LYS A 19 -10.12 7.15 -7.83
CA LYS A 19 -9.99 6.98 -6.37
C LYS A 19 -11.31 7.14 -5.60
N ARG A 20 -12.10 8.17 -5.90
CA ARG A 20 -13.26 8.58 -5.10
C ARG A 20 -14.40 9.06 -6.02
N PRO A 21 -15.29 8.17 -6.48
CA PRO A 21 -15.27 6.71 -6.29
C PRO A 21 -14.34 5.98 -7.28
N PRO A 22 -13.93 4.73 -6.98
CA PRO A 22 -13.36 3.83 -7.98
C PRO A 22 -14.38 3.50 -9.07
N LYS A 23 -13.95 3.57 -10.34
CA LYS A 23 -14.82 3.32 -11.51
C LYS A 23 -14.66 1.91 -12.09
N ASP A 24 -13.66 1.16 -11.62
CA ASP A 24 -13.40 -0.21 -12.06
C ASP A 24 -12.88 -1.08 -10.90
N ARG A 25 -12.88 -2.40 -11.15
CA ARG A 25 -12.54 -3.45 -10.17
C ARG A 25 -11.10 -3.35 -9.70
N TYR A 26 -10.16 -3.07 -10.60
CA TYR A 26 -8.75 -2.91 -10.27
C TYR A 26 -8.54 -1.73 -9.32
N ASN A 27 -9.13 -0.57 -9.63
CA ASN A 27 -9.10 0.61 -8.81
C ASN A 27 -9.79 0.41 -7.45
N ALA A 28 -10.84 -0.40 -7.38
CA ALA A 28 -11.48 -0.76 -6.12
C ALA A 28 -10.54 -1.53 -5.19
N ILE A 29 -9.84 -2.56 -5.72
CA ILE A 29 -8.84 -3.31 -4.95
C ILE A 29 -7.69 -2.40 -4.55
N GLN A 30 -7.13 -1.63 -5.49
CA GLN A 30 -5.99 -0.76 -5.23
C GLN A 30 -6.30 0.29 -4.16
N SER A 31 -7.49 0.88 -4.20
CA SER A 31 -7.93 1.85 -3.18
C SER A 31 -8.05 1.19 -1.81
N PHE A 32 -8.54 -0.04 -1.75
CA PHE A 32 -8.66 -0.79 -0.50
C PHE A 32 -7.29 -1.18 0.07
N LEU A 33 -6.36 -1.67 -0.76
CA LEU A 33 -4.99 -1.98 -0.33
C LEU A 33 -4.25 -0.74 0.20
N TYR A 34 -4.42 0.42 -0.44
CA TYR A 34 -3.85 1.66 0.08
C TYR A 34 -4.47 2.09 1.40
N ALA A 35 -5.74 1.81 1.66
CA ALA A 35 -6.35 2.06 2.97
C ALA A 35 -5.76 1.16 4.06
N LEU A 36 -5.44 -0.11 3.73
CA LEU A 36 -4.73 -1.00 4.66
C LEU A 36 -3.31 -0.51 4.94
N LEU A 37 -2.57 -0.10 3.90
CA LEU A 37 -1.23 0.46 4.04
C LEU A 37 -1.24 1.74 4.88
N TYR A 38 -2.20 2.63 4.65
CA TYR A 38 -2.39 3.84 5.45
C TYR A 38 -2.48 3.49 6.94
N LYS A 39 -3.33 2.50 7.29
CA LYS A 39 -3.49 2.05 8.68
C LYS A 39 -2.17 1.54 9.27
N SER A 40 -1.44 0.70 8.54
CA SER A 40 -0.16 0.16 9.02
C SER A 40 0.89 1.25 9.25
N VAL A 41 0.99 2.23 8.35
CA VAL A 41 1.93 3.35 8.46
C VAL A 41 1.53 4.30 9.58
N PHE A 42 0.24 4.64 9.70
CA PHE A 42 -0.28 5.43 10.81
C PHE A 42 0.06 4.79 12.17
N GLN A 43 -0.15 3.48 12.31
CA GLN A 43 0.19 2.75 13.52
C GLN A 43 1.69 2.84 13.84
N ALA A 44 2.56 2.71 12.84
CA ALA A 44 4.00 2.83 13.05
C ALA A 44 4.43 4.24 13.50
N ILE A 45 3.85 5.29 12.89
CA ILE A 45 4.07 6.70 13.29
C ILE A 45 3.73 6.89 14.76
N VAL A 46 2.54 6.43 15.19
CA VAL A 46 2.08 6.54 16.58
C VAL A 46 2.97 5.74 17.53
N ILE A 47 3.39 4.52 17.15
CA ILE A 47 4.28 3.68 17.98
C ILE A 47 5.65 4.32 18.17
N VAL A 48 6.20 4.96 17.13
CA VAL A 48 7.50 5.65 17.20
C VAL A 48 7.38 6.96 17.98
N GLY A 49 6.18 7.55 18.08
CA GLY A 49 5.92 8.81 18.78
C GLY A 49 6.02 10.04 17.88
N LEU A 50 5.90 9.86 16.56
CA LEU A 50 5.82 10.96 15.61
C LEU A 50 4.38 11.48 15.48
N GLU A 51 4.23 12.75 15.07
CA GLU A 51 2.93 13.40 14.86
C GLU A 51 2.46 13.20 13.41
N PRO A 52 1.35 12.45 13.16
CA PRO A 52 0.87 12.16 11.80
C PRO A 52 0.54 13.41 10.95
N SER A 53 0.20 14.52 11.61
CA SER A 53 -0.12 15.78 10.94
C SER A 53 1.08 16.56 10.39
N LEU A 54 2.32 16.17 10.76
CA LEU A 54 3.56 16.84 10.36
C LEU A 54 4.27 16.11 9.21
N GLY A 55 3.74 16.25 7.99
CA GLY A 55 4.41 15.80 6.77
C GLY A 55 5.42 16.81 6.22
N PHE A 56 6.23 16.37 5.26
CA PHE A 56 7.27 17.15 4.61
C PHE A 56 7.06 17.30 3.09
N PHE A 57 6.37 16.37 2.43
CA PHE A 57 5.99 16.52 1.01
C PHE A 57 4.51 16.85 0.82
N HIS A 58 3.62 16.12 1.48
CA HIS A 58 2.19 16.39 1.38
C HIS A 58 1.80 17.60 2.24
N THR A 59 1.14 18.59 1.64
CA THR A 59 0.61 19.74 2.38
C THR A 59 -0.49 19.28 3.35
N PRO A 60 -0.47 19.74 4.61
CA PRO A 60 -1.58 19.51 5.54
C PRO A 60 -2.89 20.00 4.91
N ARG A 61 -3.82 19.09 4.66
CA ARG A 61 -5.22 19.43 4.38
C ARG A 61 -6.02 19.07 5.60
N SER A 62 -7.12 19.79 5.86
CA SER A 62 -7.89 19.73 7.11
C SER A 62 -8.43 18.35 7.55
N SER A 63 -8.21 17.28 6.79
CA SER A 63 -8.75 15.94 7.04
C SER A 63 -7.79 14.78 6.73
N GLY A 64 -6.50 15.02 6.50
CA GLY A 64 -5.54 13.96 6.21
C GLY A 64 -4.27 14.07 7.04
N ASP A 65 -3.61 12.92 7.26
CA ASP A 65 -2.32 12.82 7.93
C ASP A 65 -1.19 12.85 6.89
N PRO A 66 -0.62 14.03 6.54
CA PRO A 66 0.37 14.14 5.49
C PRO A 66 1.61 13.29 5.71
N LEU A 67 2.06 13.08 6.97
CA LEU A 67 3.21 12.22 7.24
C LEU A 67 2.93 10.76 6.88
N VAL A 68 1.70 10.29 7.11
CA VAL A 68 1.28 8.95 6.68
C VAL A 68 1.39 8.84 5.17
N LEU A 69 0.88 9.83 4.44
CA LEU A 69 0.95 9.85 2.98
C LEU A 69 2.39 9.87 2.47
N ASP A 70 3.27 10.63 3.12
CA ASP A 70 4.70 10.69 2.78
C ASP A 70 5.38 9.33 2.97
N LEU A 71 5.19 8.70 4.14
CA LEU A 71 5.80 7.40 4.43
C LEU A 71 5.20 6.25 3.61
N MET A 72 3.92 6.34 3.24
CA MET A 72 3.30 5.36 2.34
C MET A 72 4.03 5.26 1.00
N GLU A 73 4.59 6.35 0.47
CA GLU A 73 5.29 6.33 -0.84
C GLU A 73 6.49 5.39 -0.86
N LEU A 74 7.13 5.10 0.29
CA LEU A 74 8.20 4.10 0.39
C LEU A 74 7.71 2.67 0.14
N PHE A 75 6.43 2.40 0.40
CA PHE A 75 5.91 1.03 0.49
C PHE A 75 4.80 0.71 -0.52
N ARG A 76 4.17 1.71 -1.15
CA ARG A 76 3.01 1.53 -2.05
C ARG A 76 3.26 0.48 -3.13
N THR A 77 4.40 0.55 -3.80
CA THR A 77 4.72 -0.42 -4.85
C THR A 77 4.98 -1.82 -4.26
N ALA A 78 5.77 -1.89 -3.19
CA ALA A 78 6.20 -3.15 -2.58
C ALA A 78 5.05 -3.94 -1.95
N LEU A 79 4.18 -3.26 -1.21
CA LEU A 79 3.12 -3.84 -0.38
C LEU A 79 1.74 -3.84 -1.02
N CYS A 80 1.49 -3.04 -2.07
CA CYS A 80 0.17 -2.93 -2.67
C CYS A 80 0.18 -3.22 -4.17
N ASP A 81 1.01 -2.52 -4.97
CA ASP A 81 0.92 -2.61 -6.43
C ASP A 81 1.41 -3.98 -6.95
N ILE A 82 2.57 -4.47 -6.46
CA ILE A 82 3.10 -5.79 -6.81
C ILE A 82 2.13 -6.93 -6.45
N PRO A 83 1.63 -7.05 -5.20
CA PRO A 83 0.69 -8.13 -4.87
C PRO A 83 -0.64 -7.98 -5.60
N LEU A 84 -1.12 -6.76 -5.87
CA LEU A 84 -2.30 -6.55 -6.70
C LEU A 84 -2.10 -7.10 -8.10
N ILE A 85 -1.05 -6.66 -8.81
CA ILE A 85 -0.71 -7.15 -10.16
C ILE A 85 -0.58 -8.67 -10.15
N GLY A 86 0.13 -9.22 -9.17
CA GLY A 86 0.30 -10.67 -9.02
C GLY A 86 -1.04 -11.40 -8.86
N SER A 87 -1.94 -10.89 -8.02
CA SER A 87 -3.28 -11.47 -7.79
C SER A 87 -4.17 -11.42 -9.03
N VAL A 88 -4.09 -10.33 -9.81
CA VAL A 88 -4.85 -10.18 -11.07
C VAL A 88 -4.32 -11.12 -12.15
N ASN A 89 -2.99 -11.20 -12.32
CA ASN A 89 -2.36 -12.10 -13.28
C ASN A 89 -2.62 -13.58 -12.93
N ARG A 90 -2.77 -13.92 -11.64
CA ARG A 90 -3.15 -15.27 -11.19
C ARG A 90 -4.66 -15.55 -11.26
N GLN A 91 -5.46 -14.61 -11.77
CA GLN A 91 -6.92 -14.72 -11.84
C GLN A 91 -7.55 -15.08 -10.47
N PHE A 92 -7.02 -14.50 -9.39
CA PHE A 92 -7.47 -14.76 -8.01
C PHE A 92 -8.89 -14.24 -7.71
N TRP A 93 -9.37 -13.32 -8.54
CA TRP A 93 -10.61 -12.57 -8.34
C TRP A 93 -11.77 -13.12 -9.16
N ASN A 94 -12.91 -13.35 -8.50
CA ASN A 94 -14.18 -13.63 -9.12
C ASN A 94 -14.91 -12.31 -9.44
N ILE A 95 -15.10 -12.04 -10.73
CA ILE A 95 -15.66 -10.79 -11.25
C ILE A 95 -17.08 -10.51 -10.75
N GLN A 96 -17.85 -11.56 -10.46
CA GLN A 96 -19.25 -11.49 -10.04
C GLN A 96 -19.40 -11.45 -8.52
N GLU A 97 -18.58 -12.21 -7.78
CA GLU A 97 -18.74 -12.39 -6.34
C GLU A 97 -17.90 -11.43 -5.50
N ASP A 98 -16.72 -11.03 -5.98
CA ASP A 98 -15.78 -10.21 -5.20
C ASP A 98 -16.08 -8.70 -5.29
N PHE A 99 -17.05 -8.30 -6.13
CA PHE A 99 -17.31 -6.90 -6.45
C PHE A 99 -18.80 -6.56 -6.42
N GLU A 100 -19.09 -5.37 -5.90
CA GLU A 100 -20.40 -4.72 -5.99
C GLU A 100 -20.30 -3.59 -7.03
N VAL A 101 -20.81 -3.86 -8.23
CA VAL A 101 -20.74 -2.92 -9.36
C VAL A 101 -22.06 -2.18 -9.54
N THR A 102 -21.96 -0.85 -9.61
CA THR A 102 -23.07 0.03 -9.99
C THR A 102 -22.70 0.80 -11.26
N LYS A 103 -23.62 1.62 -11.79
CA LYS A 103 -23.35 2.43 -13.00
C LYS A 103 -22.17 3.40 -12.84
N GLU A 104 -21.91 3.91 -11.63
CA GLU A 104 -20.93 4.99 -11.41
C GLU A 104 -19.71 4.56 -10.57
N LYS A 105 -19.85 3.49 -9.78
CA LYS A 105 -18.88 3.11 -8.77
C LYS A 105 -18.77 1.59 -8.60
N VAL A 106 -17.57 1.14 -8.29
CA VAL A 106 -17.24 -0.25 -7.98
C VAL A 106 -16.70 -0.35 -6.56
N TRP A 107 -17.23 -1.30 -5.79
CA TRP A 107 -16.77 -1.61 -4.44
C TRP A 107 -16.34 -3.07 -4.37
N LEU A 108 -15.54 -3.39 -3.35
CA LEU A 108 -15.32 -4.78 -2.98
C LEU A 108 -16.50 -5.29 -2.16
N SER A 109 -16.97 -6.49 -2.48
CA SER A 109 -17.92 -7.22 -1.63
C SER A 109 -17.24 -7.63 -0.31
N LEU A 110 -17.97 -8.29 0.58
CA LEU A 110 -17.36 -8.85 1.79
C LEU A 110 -16.25 -9.87 1.46
N GLU A 111 -16.50 -10.76 0.50
CA GLU A 111 -15.52 -11.78 0.09
C GLU A 111 -14.33 -11.15 -0.63
N GLY A 112 -14.57 -10.16 -1.49
CA GLY A 112 -13.50 -9.38 -2.12
C GLY A 112 -12.60 -8.68 -1.10
N ARG A 113 -13.18 -8.12 -0.02
CA ARG A 113 -12.40 -7.52 1.08
C ARG A 113 -11.56 -8.55 1.82
N LYS A 114 -12.10 -9.73 2.12
CA LYS A 114 -11.34 -10.82 2.77
C LYS A 114 -10.16 -11.25 1.90
N LYS A 115 -10.36 -11.41 0.59
CA LYS A 115 -9.30 -11.70 -0.38
C LYS A 115 -8.23 -10.59 -0.42
N ALA A 116 -8.63 -9.33 -0.43
CA ALA A 116 -7.71 -8.20 -0.39
C ALA A 116 -6.89 -8.14 0.90
N ILE A 117 -7.52 -8.39 2.06
CA ILE A 117 -6.83 -8.49 3.35
C ILE A 117 -5.81 -9.62 3.32
N LYS A 118 -6.21 -10.80 2.84
CA LYS A 118 -5.33 -11.97 2.74
C LYS A 118 -4.06 -11.66 1.95
N ILE A 119 -4.17 -11.13 0.73
CA ILE A 119 -2.98 -10.82 -0.09
C ILE A 119 -2.09 -9.74 0.55
N TYR A 120 -2.69 -8.79 1.28
CA TYR A 120 -1.95 -7.74 1.98
C TYR A 120 -1.21 -8.30 3.20
N GLU A 121 -1.87 -9.08 4.05
CA GLU A 121 -1.28 -9.67 5.25
C GLU A 121 -0.20 -10.70 4.92
N GLU A 122 -0.40 -11.52 3.89
CA GLU A 122 0.65 -12.41 3.36
C GLU A 122 1.87 -11.59 2.95
N ARG A 123 1.66 -10.53 2.15
CA ARG A 123 2.74 -9.65 1.71
C ARG A 123 3.41 -8.90 2.85
N LEU A 124 2.67 -8.53 3.90
CA LEU A 124 3.19 -7.83 5.06
C LEU A 124 4.13 -8.71 5.90
N ASN A 125 3.91 -10.03 5.88
CA ASN A 125 4.74 -11.04 6.55
C ASN A 125 5.95 -11.49 5.73
N ASP A 126 5.97 -11.25 4.41
CA ASP A 126 7.14 -11.50 3.59
C ASP A 126 8.36 -10.77 4.16
N SER A 127 9.48 -11.50 4.23
CA SER A 127 10.75 -10.95 4.71
C SER A 127 11.65 -10.55 3.57
N TRP A 128 12.33 -9.41 3.73
CA TRP A 128 13.31 -8.92 2.78
C TRP A 128 14.52 -8.34 3.51
N LYS A 129 15.70 -8.46 2.90
CA LYS A 129 16.96 -7.96 3.46
C LYS A 129 17.04 -6.45 3.26
N HIS A 130 16.93 -5.71 4.35
CA HIS A 130 17.01 -4.26 4.34
C HIS A 130 18.43 -3.79 3.94
N PRO A 131 18.59 -2.84 3.00
CA PRO A 131 19.88 -2.60 2.33
C PRO A 131 20.88 -1.85 3.22
N VAL A 132 20.40 -1.15 4.25
CA VAL A 132 21.26 -0.40 5.17
C VAL A 132 21.65 -1.26 6.38
N THR A 133 20.68 -1.92 7.00
CA THR A 133 20.89 -2.67 8.24
C THR A 133 21.39 -4.09 8.00
N ASN A 134 21.26 -4.60 6.77
CA ASN A 134 21.59 -5.96 6.35
C ASN A 134 20.81 -7.08 7.08
N TYR A 135 19.84 -6.73 7.92
CA TYR A 135 18.94 -7.69 8.54
C TYR A 135 17.78 -8.05 7.61
N SER A 136 17.36 -9.31 7.67
CA SER A 136 16.10 -9.75 7.07
C SER A 136 14.96 -9.39 8.01
N LEU A 137 14.01 -8.60 7.53
CA LEU A 137 12.86 -8.12 8.29
C LEU A 137 11.59 -8.34 7.48
N SER A 138 10.48 -8.64 8.16
CA SER A 138 9.16 -8.58 7.50
C SER A 138 8.84 -7.15 7.09
N TYR A 139 7.99 -6.97 6.07
CA TYR A 139 7.51 -5.63 5.71
C TYR A 139 6.83 -4.92 6.88
N TYR A 140 6.13 -5.65 7.75
CA TYR A 140 5.62 -5.11 9.02
C TYR A 140 6.71 -4.39 9.82
N ARG A 141 7.86 -5.05 10.01
CA ARG A 141 9.00 -4.49 10.76
C ARG A 141 9.74 -3.42 9.97
N MET A 142 9.77 -3.50 8.64
CA MET A 142 10.38 -2.45 7.82
C MET A 142 9.61 -1.13 7.88
N ILE A 143 8.27 -1.15 7.94
CA ILE A 143 7.48 0.07 8.12
C ILE A 143 7.87 0.77 9.43
N GLU A 144 7.92 0.02 10.53
CA GLU A 144 8.34 0.55 11.84
C GLU A 144 9.79 1.06 11.80
N LEU A 145 10.71 0.32 11.17
CA LEU A 145 12.11 0.68 11.07
C LEU A 145 12.32 1.98 10.30
N GLU A 146 11.72 2.15 9.13
CA GLU A 146 11.84 3.38 8.33
C GLU A 146 11.23 4.57 9.06
N THR A 147 10.11 4.37 9.75
CA THR A 147 9.53 5.40 10.61
C THR A 147 10.48 5.81 11.73
N ARG A 148 11.18 4.84 12.34
CA ARG A 148 12.18 5.09 13.38
C ARG A 148 13.44 5.77 12.83
N PHE A 149 13.84 5.48 11.60
CA PHE A 149 14.92 6.22 10.95
C PHE A 149 14.54 7.67 10.71
N LEU A 150 13.30 7.96 10.32
CA LEU A 150 12.83 9.35 10.20
C LEU A 150 12.93 10.10 11.53
N GLU A 151 12.48 9.48 12.62
CA GLU A 151 12.59 10.06 13.97
C GLU A 151 14.06 10.35 14.33
N LYS A 152 14.99 9.48 13.94
CA LYS A 152 16.42 9.67 14.18
C LYS A 152 17.05 10.76 13.31
N GLU A 153 16.57 10.98 12.09
CA GLU A 153 16.98 12.13 11.27
C GLU A 153 16.53 13.44 11.91
N TRP A 154 15.27 13.52 12.36
CA TRP A 154 14.72 14.75 12.96
C TRP A 154 15.32 15.09 14.33
N SER A 155 15.99 14.14 14.96
CA SER A 155 16.77 14.33 16.20
C SER A 155 18.28 14.45 15.96
N ASP A 156 18.71 14.74 14.71
CA ASP A 156 20.12 14.89 14.28
C ASP A 156 21.02 13.68 14.65
N SER A 157 20.41 12.49 14.75
CA SER A 157 21.06 11.31 15.32
C SER A 157 21.40 10.22 14.31
N ALA A 158 20.78 10.16 13.12
CA ALA A 158 21.16 9.18 12.09
C ALA A 158 20.68 9.51 10.67
N GLY A 159 21.62 9.63 9.73
CA GLY A 159 21.44 9.87 8.29
C GLY A 159 20.91 8.69 7.45
N LEU A 160 20.05 7.81 7.98
CA LEU A 160 19.69 6.51 7.39
C LEU A 160 18.28 6.40 6.79
N PHE A 161 17.45 7.43 6.91
CA PHE A 161 16.04 7.38 6.48
C PHE A 161 15.86 7.24 4.96
N ALA A 162 14.84 6.50 4.52
CA ALA A 162 14.41 6.38 3.13
C ALA A 162 15.50 5.86 2.17
N ARG A 163 16.44 5.08 2.72
CA ARG A 163 17.49 4.40 1.95
C ARG A 163 17.10 2.98 1.52
N ALA A 164 15.95 2.46 1.98
CA ALA A 164 15.35 1.26 1.43
C ALA A 164 14.95 1.48 -0.04
N ARG A 165 15.68 0.84 -0.96
CA ARG A 165 15.33 0.78 -2.38
C ARG A 165 15.23 -0.68 -2.79
N LEU A 166 14.09 -1.06 -3.34
CA LEU A 166 13.97 -2.31 -4.06
C LEU A 166 14.92 -2.25 -5.26
N ARG A 167 15.88 -3.19 -5.30
CA ARG A 167 16.76 -3.41 -6.46
C ARG A 167 16.20 -4.55 -7.30
#